data_AF-A0A518VFX3-F1
#
_entry.id   AF-A0A518VFX3-F1
#
_cell.length_a   1.000
_cell.length_b   1.000
_cell.length_c   1.000
_cell.angle_alpha   90.00
_cell.angle_beta   90.00
_cell.angle_gamma   90.00
#
_symmetry.space_group_name_H-M   'P 1'
#
loop_
_entity.id
_entity.type
_entity.pdbx_description
1 polymer ?
#
loop_
_entity_poly.entity_id
_entity_poly.type
_entity_poly.pdbx_seq_one_letter_code
_entity_poly.pdbx_strand_id
1 'polypeptide(L)' 'MVDLDVFTDRVDGRERREPKTGWSIQKDRGNVKHGGSAWKLRNSKKKRVATLTDEGKYFGSR' A
#
# COMPACT_ATOMS: atom_id res chain seq x y z
N MET A 1 10.06 6.38 -4.22
CA MET A 1 9.42 5.11 -4.61
C MET A 1 9.40 4.22 -3.37
N VAL A 2 8.36 3.42 -3.19
CA VAL A 2 8.24 2.48 -2.07
C VAL A 2 8.56 1.09 -2.59
N ASP A 3 9.47 0.39 -1.92
CA ASP A 3 9.72 -1.03 -2.18
C ASP A 3 8.54 -1.84 -1.63
N LEU A 4 7.84 -2.58 -2.50
CA LEU A 4 6.67 -3.37 -2.11
C LEU A 4 7.05 -4.75 -1.56
N ASP A 5 8.28 -5.21 -1.78
CA ASP A 5 8.72 -6.55 -1.41
C ASP A 5 9.07 -6.65 0.08
N VAL A 6 9.29 -5.51 0.75
CA VAL A 6 9.51 -5.47 2.20
C VAL A 6 8.23 -5.80 3.00
N PHE A 7 7.05 -5.71 2.38
CA PHE A 7 5.77 -6.03 3.01
C PHE A 7 5.48 -7.54 2.95
N THR A 8 6.28 -8.31 3.70
CA THR A 8 6.26 -9.78 3.66
C THR A 8 5.19 -10.41 4.54
N ASP A 9 4.75 -9.72 5.59
CA ASP A 9 3.78 -10.23 6.56
C ASP A 9 2.35 -10.07 6.04
N ARG A 10 1.67 -11.18 5.73
CA ARG A 10 0.29 -11.17 5.23
C ARG A 10 -0.67 -11.08 6.41
N VAL A 11 -1.23 -9.90 6.62
CA VAL A 11 -2.22 -9.66 7.69
C VAL A 11 -3.57 -10.25 7.29
N ASP A 12 -4.01 -10.00 6.05
CA ASP A 12 -5.19 -10.62 5.47
C ASP A 12 -5.03 -10.76 3.94
N GLY A 13 -6.09 -11.16 3.23
CA GLY A 13 -6.05 -11.33 1.76
C GLY A 13 -5.81 -10.04 0.96
N ARG A 14 -5.77 -8.88 1.61
CA ARG A 14 -5.69 -7.54 1.01
C ARG A 14 -4.63 -6.65 1.66
N GLU A 15 -4.20 -6.93 2.88
CA GLU A 15 -3.23 -6.14 3.64
C GLU A 15 -1.95 -6.91 3.89
N ARG A 16 -0.82 -6.26 3.62
CA ARG A 16 0.53 -6.75 3.91
C ARG A 16 1.28 -5.73 4.75
N ARG A 17 2.09 -6.20 5.69
CA ARG A 17 2.82 -5.38 6.65
C ARG A 17 4.32 -5.60 6.50
N GLU A 18 5.09 -4.53 6.67
CA GLU A 18 6.52 -4.61 6.88
C GLU A 18 6.76 -4.88 8.38
N PRO A 19 7.34 -6.03 8.74
CA PRO A 19 7.44 -6.45 10.15
C PRO A 19 8.36 -5.55 10.98
N LYS A 20 9.35 -4.89 10.36
CA LYS A 20 10.34 -4.07 11.08
C LYS A 20 9.78 -2.72 11.51
N THR A 21 9.04 -2.04 10.63
CA THR A 21 8.56 -0.67 10.89
C THR A 21 7.09 -0.63 11.29
N GLY A 22 6.33 -1.70 11.01
CA GLY A 22 4.89 -1.76 11.20
C GLY A 22 4.09 -1.03 10.12
N TRP A 23 4.73 -0.47 9.08
CA TRP A 23 4.03 0.10 7.93
C TRP A 23 3.26 -0.99 7.18
N SER A 24 2.17 -0.63 6.51
CA SER A 24 1.40 -1.59 5.73
C SER A 24 0.96 -1.03 4.38
N ILE A 25 0.76 -1.95 3.42
CA ILE A 25 0.09 -1.69 2.16
C ILE A 25 -1.22 -2.47 2.12
N GLN A 26 -2.27 -1.81 1.67
CA GLN A 26 -3.57 -2.45 1.46
C GLN A 26 -3.98 -2.34 -0.01
N LYS A 27 -4.37 -3.46 -0.63
CA LYS A 27 -4.90 -3.47 -2.00
C LYS A 27 -6.05 -2.48 -2.11
N ASP A 28 -5.97 -1.60 -3.10
CA ASP A 28 -7.09 -0.71 -3.40
C ASP A 28 -8.26 -1.54 -3.95
N ARG A 29 -9.48 -1.18 -3.54
CA ARG A 29 -10.73 -1.84 -3.98
C ARG A 29 -11.40 -1.09 -5.13
N GLY A 30 -10.78 -0.02 -5.61
CA GLY A 30 -11.31 0.81 -6.68
C GLY A 30 -11.54 -0.03 -7.93
N ASN A 31 -12.80 -0.17 -8.31
CA ASN A 31 -13.26 -0.89 -9.51
C ASN A 31 -12.93 -0.12 -10.81
N VAL A 32 -11.91 0.72 -10.79
CA VAL A 32 -11.71 1.77 -11.79
C VAL A 32 -10.54 1.38 -12.68
N LYS A 33 -10.88 0.98 -13.91
CA LYS A 33 -9.97 0.61 -15.02
C LYS A 33 -9.05 1.75 -15.50
N HIS A 34 -8.90 2.85 -14.76
CA HIS A 34 -8.16 4.03 -15.18
C HIS A 34 -7.12 4.42 -14.11
N GLY A 35 -5.83 4.21 -14.42
CA GLY A 35 -4.80 5.17 -14.01
C GLY A 35 -3.77 4.75 -12.98
N GLY A 36 -3.78 3.53 -12.43
CA GLY A 36 -2.63 3.04 -11.64
C GLY A 36 -2.71 3.23 -10.12
N SER A 37 -3.89 3.32 -9.52
CA SER A 37 -4.05 3.10 -8.07
C SER A 37 -4.09 1.60 -7.77
N ALA A 38 -3.06 1.05 -7.11
CA ALA A 38 -3.01 -0.37 -6.74
C ALA A 38 -2.97 -0.59 -5.23
N TRP A 39 -2.25 0.26 -4.49
CA TRP A 39 -2.02 0.09 -3.06
C TRP A 39 -2.29 1.37 -2.28
N LYS A 40 -2.78 1.23 -1.04
CA LYS A 40 -2.84 2.29 -0.04
C LYS A 40 -1.70 2.10 0.93
N LEU A 41 -0.77 3.05 0.98
CA LEU A 41 0.31 3.06 1.95
C LEU A 41 -0.21 3.58 3.28
N ARG A 42 0.04 2.83 4.35
CA ARG A 42 -0.31 3.16 5.72
C ARG A 42 0.94 3.19 6.59
N ASN A 43 1.01 4.17 7.46
CA ASN A 43 2.06 4.24 8.46
C ASN A 43 1.85 3.19 9.57
N SER A 44 2.81 3.09 10.49
CA SER A 44 2.75 2.19 11.65
C SER A 44 1.54 2.40 12.57
N LYS A 45 0.88 3.55 12.50
CA LYS A 45 -0.38 3.88 13.21
C LYS A 45 -1.64 3.54 12.40
N LYS A 46 -1.50 2.76 11.33
CA LYS A 46 -2.57 2.36 10.39
C LYS A 46 -3.25 3.53 9.65
N LYS A 47 -2.68 4.74 9.69
CA LYS A 47 -3.20 5.90 8.95
C LYS A 47 -2.70 5.85 7.51
N ARG A 48 -3.59 6.03 6.53
CA ARG A 48 -3.22 6.16 5.12
C ARG A 48 -2.44 7.46 4.92
N VAL A 49 -1.31 7.37 4.24
CA VAL A 49 -0.43 8.52 3.92
C VAL A 49 -0.28 8.72 2.41
N ALA A 50 -0.47 7.67 1.60
CA ALA A 50 -0.40 7.76 0.16
C ALA A 50 -1.20 6.65 -0.54
N THR A 51 -1.41 6.84 -1.83
CA THR A 51 -1.73 5.81 -2.80
C THR A 51 -0.51 5.54 -3.65
N LEU A 52 -0.28 4.26 -3.93
CA LEU A 52 0.81 3.78 -4.76
C LEU A 52 0.27 3.05 -5.99
N THR A 53 1.07 3.05 -7.04
CA THR A 53 0.93 2.13 -8.18
C THR A 53 1.33 0.71 -7.80
N ASP A 54 1.09 -0.22 -8.71
CA ASP A 54 1.52 -1.62 -8.61
C ASP A 54 3.04 -1.78 -8.51
N GLU A 55 3.80 -0.84 -9.06
CA GLU A 55 5.26 -0.71 -8.91
C GLU A 55 5.70 0.02 -7.62
N GLY A 56 4.77 0.50 -6.79
CA GLY A 56 5.13 1.25 -5.57
C GLY A 56 5.50 2.72 -5.81
N LYS A 57 5.17 3.28 -6.98
CA LYS A 57 5.32 4.73 -7.25
C LYS A 57 4.18 5.50 -6.60
N TYR A 58 4.45 6.72 -6.14
CA TYR A 58 3.40 7.58 -5.58
C TYR A 58 2.44 8.01 -6.68
N PHE A 59 1.16 7.71 -6.49
CA PHE A 59 0.08 8.09 -7.42
C PHE A 59 -0.68 9.33 -6.92
N GLY A 60 -0.88 9.45 -5.61
CA GLY A 60 -1.51 10.62 -4.98
C GLY A 60 -1.57 10.48 -3.47
N SER A 61 -1.60 11.59 -2.75
CA SER A 61 -1.72 11.64 -1.29
C SER A 61 -3.11 12.13 -0.86
N ARG A 62 -3.46 11.92 0.42
CA ARG A 62 -4.65 12.51 1.05
C ARG A 62 -4.22 13.26 2.29
#